data_AF-R5L628-F1
#
_entry.id   AF-R5L628-F1
#
_cell.length_a   1.000
_cell.length_b   1.000
_cell.length_c   1.000
_cell.angle_alpha   90.00
_cell.angle_beta   90.00
_cell.angle_gamma   90.00
#
_symmetry.space_group_name_H-M   'P 1'
#
loop_
_entity.id
_entity.type
_entity.pdbx_description
1 polymer ?
#
loop_
_entity_poly.entity_id
_entity_poly.type
_entity_poly.pdbx_seq_one_letter_code
_entity_poly.pdbx_strand_id
1 'polypeptide(L)'
;MQKKSGLAVRLKALRREKGVTSQVVADAIGIKSATYRRYEIDTKPRDEVYVALADYFGVSVDYLMSGKDHTGVLTAADSEEYKTVSAAGLTTDEALLLRKLRTLSSSDFEEVMKFIDWKCINGQQN
;
A
#
# COMPACT_ATOMS: atom_id res chain seq x y z
N MET A 1 -15.50 -30.04 5.57
CA MET A 1 -15.10 -29.03 4.56
C MET A 1 -14.00 -28.18 5.19
N GLN A 2 -12.74 -28.30 4.75
CA GLN A 2 -11.64 -27.55 5.36
C GLN A 2 -11.84 -26.05 5.11
N LYS A 3 -11.72 -25.24 6.17
CA LYS A 3 -11.92 -23.78 6.12
C LYS A 3 -10.82 -23.18 5.25
N LYS A 4 -11.17 -22.54 4.12
CA LYS A 4 -10.19 -21.92 3.20
C LYS A 4 -9.36 -20.88 3.97
N SER A 5 -8.04 -20.93 3.80
CA SER A 5 -7.12 -19.92 4.35
C SER A 5 -7.49 -18.53 3.81
N GLY A 6 -7.41 -17.49 4.66
CA GLY A 6 -7.66 -16.11 4.23
C GLY A 6 -6.77 -15.68 3.06
N LEU A 7 -5.53 -16.14 3.04
CA LEU A 7 -4.59 -15.92 1.94
C LEU A 7 -5.11 -16.52 0.62
N ALA A 8 -5.59 -17.76 0.66
CA ALA A 8 -6.08 -18.46 -0.52
C ALA A 8 -7.29 -17.74 -1.16
N VAL A 9 -8.14 -17.13 -0.33
CA VAL A 9 -9.27 -16.31 -0.81
C VAL A 9 -8.74 -15.04 -1.49
N ARG A 10 -7.77 -14.35 -0.89
CA ARG A 10 -7.19 -13.12 -1.43
C ARG A 10 -6.44 -13.33 -2.74
N LEU A 11 -5.58 -14.35 -2.82
CA LEU A 11 -4.86 -14.66 -4.07
C LEU A 11 -5.81 -14.96 -5.23
N LYS A 12 -6.91 -15.68 -4.97
CA LYS A 12 -7.95 -15.91 -5.98
C LYS A 12 -8.66 -14.63 -6.41
N ALA A 13 -8.94 -13.73 -5.47
CA ALA A 13 -9.58 -12.45 -5.77
C ALA A 13 -8.66 -11.59 -6.64
N LEU A 14 -7.42 -11.35 -6.20
CA LEU A 14 -6.40 -10.59 -6.94
C LEU A 14 -6.15 -11.15 -8.35
N ARG A 15 -6.07 -12.47 -8.47
CA ARG A 15 -5.89 -13.12 -9.76
C ARG A 15 -7.08 -12.90 -10.70
N ARG A 16 -8.32 -12.97 -10.17
CA ARG A 16 -9.54 -12.73 -10.94
C ARG A 16 -9.67 -11.27 -11.36
N GLU A 17 -9.32 -10.35 -10.47
CA GLU A 17 -9.29 -8.91 -10.74
C GLU A 17 -8.33 -8.57 -11.89
N LYS A 18 -7.12 -9.16 -11.88
CA LYS A 18 -6.18 -9.04 -13.01
C LYS A 18 -6.57 -9.84 -14.25
N GLY A 19 -7.59 -10.71 -14.20
CA GLY A 19 -8.02 -11.52 -15.35
C GLY A 19 -7.02 -12.60 -15.79
N VAL A 20 -6.11 -13.05 -14.92
CA VAL A 20 -5.01 -13.96 -15.28
C VAL A 20 -5.23 -15.40 -14.76
N THR A 21 -4.53 -16.37 -15.37
CA THR A 21 -4.56 -17.77 -14.94
C THR A 21 -3.53 -18.03 -13.84
N SER A 22 -3.71 -19.11 -13.08
CA SER A 22 -2.72 -19.55 -12.08
C SER A 22 -1.34 -19.80 -12.67
N GLN A 23 -1.28 -20.19 -13.95
CA GLN A 23 -0.04 -20.41 -14.68
C GLN A 23 0.70 -19.08 -14.89
N VAL A 24 0.00 -18.06 -15.37
CA VAL A 24 0.57 -16.74 -15.62
C VAL A 24 1.18 -16.14 -14.35
N VAL A 25 0.49 -16.25 -13.20
CA VAL A 25 1.04 -15.74 -11.93
C VAL A 25 2.28 -16.53 -11.51
N ALA A 26 2.25 -17.86 -11.64
CA ALA A 26 3.37 -18.71 -11.28
C ALA A 26 4.62 -18.43 -12.13
N ASP A 27 4.43 -18.24 -13.44
CA ASP A 27 5.51 -17.91 -14.37
C ASP A 27 6.09 -16.53 -14.07
N ALA A 28 5.24 -15.55 -13.76
CA ALA A 28 5.68 -14.19 -13.43
C ALA A 28 6.54 -14.12 -12.16
N ILE A 29 6.27 -14.96 -11.16
CA ILE A 29 7.03 -15.02 -9.90
C ILE A 29 8.07 -16.15 -9.87
N GLY A 30 8.31 -16.83 -11.00
CA GLY A 30 9.37 -17.83 -11.14
C GLY A 30 9.14 -19.15 -10.37
N ILE A 31 7.89 -19.58 -10.18
CA ILE A 31 7.57 -20.84 -9.49
C ILE A 31 6.75 -21.80 -10.36
N LYS A 32 6.66 -23.07 -9.94
CA LYS A 32 5.79 -24.05 -10.61
C LYS A 32 4.32 -23.70 -10.41
N SER A 33 3.52 -23.80 -11.47
CA SER A 33 2.06 -23.61 -11.44
C SER A 33 1.34 -24.46 -10.40
N ALA A 34 1.77 -25.71 -10.20
CA ALA A 34 1.25 -26.58 -9.15
C ALA A 34 1.49 -25.99 -7.74
N THR A 35 2.64 -25.36 -7.52
CA THR A 35 2.98 -24.68 -6.26
C THR A 35 2.05 -23.49 -6.02
N TYR A 36 1.85 -22.63 -7.02
CA TYR A 36 0.93 -21.50 -6.91
C TYR A 36 -0.51 -21.95 -6.60
N ARG A 37 -1.00 -23.00 -7.29
CA ARG A 37 -2.34 -23.57 -7.03
C ARG A 37 -2.51 -24.03 -5.57
N ARG A 38 -1.46 -24.53 -4.92
CA ARG A 38 -1.51 -24.92 -3.50
C ARG A 38 -1.68 -23.71 -2.57
N TYR A 39 -1.09 -22.57 -2.91
CA TYR A 39 -1.30 -21.32 -2.17
C TYR A 39 -2.75 -20.82 -2.26
N GLU A 40 -3.40 -21.08 -3.40
CA GLU A 40 -4.82 -20.84 -3.61
C GLU A 40 -5.75 -21.84 -2.90
N ILE A 41 -5.23 -22.80 -2.14
CA ILE A 41 -6.02 -23.83 -1.43
C ILE A 41 -5.79 -23.73 0.08
N ASP A 42 -4.61 -24.11 0.56
CA ASP A 42 -4.34 -24.29 1.99
C ASP A 42 -2.88 -24.12 2.40
N THR A 43 -1.98 -23.85 1.46
CA THR A 43 -0.54 -23.79 1.74
C THR A 43 -0.08 -22.35 1.91
N LYS A 44 0.79 -22.09 2.91
CA LYS A 44 1.45 -20.80 3.04
C LYS A 44 2.73 -20.73 2.17
N PRO A 45 2.95 -19.64 1.41
CA PRO A 45 4.21 -19.35 0.75
C PRO A 45 5.36 -19.16 1.75
N ARG A 46 6.59 -19.20 1.24
CA ARG A 46 7.78 -18.72 1.95
C ARG A 46 7.90 -17.20 1.78
N ASP A 47 8.70 -16.56 2.60
CA ASP A 47 8.84 -15.10 2.67
C ASP A 47 9.18 -14.48 1.29
N GLU A 48 10.15 -15.05 0.58
CA GLU A 48 10.53 -14.61 -0.78
C GLU A 48 9.34 -14.64 -1.76
N VAL A 49 8.48 -15.66 -1.65
CA VAL A 49 7.31 -15.80 -2.51
C VAL A 49 6.20 -14.82 -2.10
N TYR A 50 6.07 -14.49 -0.82
CA TYR A 50 5.16 -13.42 -0.38
C TYR A 50 5.53 -12.08 -0.99
N VAL A 51 6.82 -11.72 -0.97
CA VAL A 51 7.31 -10.48 -1.56
C VAL A 51 7.03 -10.48 -3.07
N ALA A 52 7.40 -11.54 -3.78
CA ALA A 52 7.16 -11.63 -5.23
C ALA A 52 5.66 -11.56 -5.59
N LEU A 53 4.78 -12.17 -4.79
CA LEU A 53 3.33 -12.06 -4.98
C LEU A 53 2.82 -10.64 -4.70
N ALA A 54 3.32 -9.99 -3.65
CA ALA A 54 2.96 -8.62 -3.28
C ALA A 54 3.33 -7.65 -4.41
N ASP A 55 4.57 -7.73 -4.90
CA ASP A 55 5.06 -6.94 -6.03
C ASP A 55 4.27 -7.20 -7.30
N TYR A 56 4.03 -8.49 -7.63
CA TYR A 56 3.26 -8.87 -8.81
C TYR A 56 1.83 -8.30 -8.78
N PHE A 57 1.17 -8.29 -7.62
CA PHE A 57 -0.20 -7.81 -7.49
C PHE A 57 -0.30 -6.31 -7.16
N GLY A 58 0.81 -5.65 -6.82
CA GLY A 58 0.81 -4.23 -6.42
C GLY A 58 0.16 -3.99 -5.05
N VAL A 59 0.32 -4.95 -4.13
CA VAL A 59 -0.24 -4.91 -2.76
C VAL A 59 0.88 -5.08 -1.74
N SER A 60 0.62 -4.79 -0.47
CA SER A 60 1.61 -5.07 0.58
C SER A 60 1.66 -6.55 0.98
N VAL A 61 2.80 -7.00 1.49
CA VAL A 61 2.93 -8.34 2.10
C VAL A 61 1.96 -8.50 3.27
N ASP A 62 1.80 -7.45 4.09
CA ASP A 62 0.83 -7.47 5.19
C ASP A 62 -0.60 -7.71 4.68
N TYR A 63 -1.02 -7.05 3.60
CA TYR A 63 -2.33 -7.31 2.99
C TYR A 63 -2.50 -8.79 2.60
N LEU A 64 -1.48 -9.42 2.03
CA LEU A 64 -1.55 -10.85 1.71
C LEU A 64 -1.71 -11.71 2.98
N MET A 65 -1.05 -11.37 4.07
CA MET A 65 -1.06 -12.13 5.33
C MET A 65 -2.30 -11.87 6.20
N SER A 66 -2.57 -10.60 6.49
CA SER A 66 -3.62 -10.14 7.42
C SER A 66 -4.96 -9.90 6.69
N GLY A 67 -4.92 -9.50 5.43
CA GLY A 67 -6.09 -9.02 4.68
C GLY A 67 -6.52 -7.60 5.03
N LYS A 68 -5.72 -6.88 5.82
CA LYS A 68 -5.92 -5.45 6.06
C LYS A 68 -5.23 -4.70 4.94
N ASP A 69 -6.01 -3.87 4.26
CA ASP A 69 -5.46 -2.96 3.27
C ASP A 69 -4.79 -1.82 4.02
N HIS A 70 -3.46 -1.90 4.10
CA HIS A 70 -2.62 -0.75 4.39
C HIS A 70 -2.40 -0.01 3.07
N THR A 71 -3.48 0.34 2.36
CA THR A 71 -3.42 1.43 1.40
C THR A 71 -2.85 2.59 2.18
N GLY A 72 -1.74 3.15 1.72
CA GLY A 72 -0.97 4.19 2.40
C GLY A 72 -1.80 5.44 2.65
N VAL A 73 -2.75 5.36 3.57
CA VAL A 73 -3.11 6.46 4.43
C VAL A 73 -1.82 6.68 5.19
N LEU A 74 -1.07 7.71 4.80
CA LEU A 74 -0.15 8.36 5.72
C LEU A 74 -1.04 8.76 6.88
N THR A 75 -1.12 7.90 7.88
CA THR A 75 -1.67 8.31 9.15
C THR A 75 -0.63 9.28 9.70
N ALA A 76 -1.06 10.33 10.39
CA ALA A 76 -0.13 11.29 11.00
C ALA A 76 0.86 10.63 12.00
N ALA A 77 0.78 9.30 12.19
CA ALA A 77 1.69 8.48 12.98
C ALA A 77 2.85 7.84 12.17
N ASP A 78 2.83 7.84 10.83
CA ASP A 78 3.80 7.09 10.01
C ASP A 78 5.08 7.90 9.65
N SER A 79 5.19 9.15 10.09
CA SER A 79 6.45 9.91 10.06
C SER A 79 6.95 10.10 11.49
N GLU A 80 8.19 9.69 11.78
CA GLU A 80 8.82 9.81 13.11
C GLU A 80 8.93 11.26 13.64
N GLU A 81 8.51 12.26 12.87
CA GLU A 81 8.52 13.68 13.28
C GLU A 81 7.19 14.40 13.00
N TYR A 82 6.08 13.91 13.57
CA TYR A 82 4.98 14.81 13.90
C TYR A 82 4.70 14.72 15.39
N LYS A 83 5.12 15.76 16.14
CA LYS A 83 4.77 15.90 17.56
C LYS A 83 3.26 15.75 17.70
N THR A 84 2.87 14.71 18.42
CA THR A 84 1.53 14.33 18.85
C THR A 84 0.51 15.47 18.81
N VAL A 85 -0.40 15.42 17.85
CA VAL A 85 -1.80 15.77 18.12
C VAL A 85 -2.61 14.50 17.90
N SER A 86 -2.67 13.70 18.97
CA SER A 86 -3.57 12.56 19.05
C SER A 86 -5.01 13.01 18.82
N ALA A 87 -5.70 12.39 17.86
CA ALA A 87 -7.16 12.36 17.80
C ALA A 87 -7.92 13.71 17.82
N ALA A 88 -7.29 14.83 17.47
CA ALA A 88 -8.02 16.04 17.13
C ALA A 88 -8.28 16.03 15.62
N GLY A 89 -9.53 16.27 15.21
CA GLY A 89 -9.82 16.52 13.80
C GLY A 89 -8.96 17.68 13.28
N LEU A 90 -8.81 17.76 11.95
CA LEU A 90 -8.14 18.90 11.30
C LEU A 90 -8.71 20.21 11.84
N THR A 91 -7.84 21.14 12.20
CA THR A 91 -8.23 22.54 12.43
C THR A 91 -8.85 23.11 11.16
N THR A 92 -9.62 24.20 11.29
CA THR A 92 -10.23 24.89 10.13
C THR A 92 -9.19 25.26 9.08
N ASP A 93 -8.00 25.69 9.52
CA ASP A 93 -6.91 26.11 8.64
C ASP A 93 -6.24 24.92 7.95
N GLU A 94 -6.00 23.82 8.66
CA GLU A 94 -5.46 22.58 8.07
C GLU A 94 -6.43 21.99 7.04
N ALA A 95 -7.73 21.95 7.35
CA ALA A 95 -8.75 21.49 6.43
C ALA A 95 -8.86 22.41 5.20
N LEU A 96 -8.77 23.73 5.39
CA LEU A 96 -8.79 24.71 4.31
C LEU A 96 -7.55 24.56 3.41
N LEU A 97 -6.37 24.37 4.00
CA LEU A 97 -5.13 24.12 3.27
C LEU A 97 -5.24 22.86 2.41
N LEU A 98 -5.67 21.73 2.99
CA LEU A 98 -5.86 20.48 2.26
C LEU A 98 -6.88 20.62 1.13
N ARG A 99 -7.97 21.36 1.36
CA ARG A 99 -8.96 21.64 0.31
C ARG A 99 -8.34 22.39 -0.86
N LYS A 100 -7.56 23.45 -0.58
CA LYS A 100 -6.89 24.22 -1.64
C LYS A 100 -5.88 23.38 -2.39
N LEU A 101 -5.04 22.62 -1.69
CA LEU A 101 -4.03 21.74 -2.30
C LEU A 101 -4.66 20.71 -3.26
N ARG A 102 -5.79 20.12 -2.88
CA ARG A 102 -6.51 19.15 -3.73
C ARG A 102 -7.13 19.75 -4.99
N THR A 103 -7.29 21.06 -5.06
CA THR A 103 -7.83 21.76 -6.23
C THR A 103 -6.76 22.31 -7.17
N LEU A 104 -5.48 22.21 -6.82
CA LEU A 104 -4.39 22.69 -7.65
C LEU A 104 -4.13 21.76 -8.84
N SER A 105 -3.59 22.33 -9.91
CA SER A 105 -3.02 21.54 -11.00
C SER A 105 -1.74 20.83 -10.53
N SER A 106 -1.31 19.79 -11.23
CA SER A 106 -0.06 19.08 -10.89
C SER A 106 1.16 20.01 -10.89
N SER A 107 1.21 20.99 -11.81
CA SER A 107 2.31 21.96 -11.88
C SER A 107 2.31 22.89 -10.66
N ASP A 108 1.16 23.46 -10.31
CA ASP A 108 1.05 24.36 -9.16
C ASP A 108 1.30 23.63 -7.84
N PHE A 109 0.87 22.37 -7.76
CA PHE A 109 1.13 21.52 -6.61
C PHE A 109 2.64 21.30 -6.40
N GLU A 110 3.39 21.02 -7.47
CA GLU A 110 4.85 20.87 -7.37
C GLU A 110 5.55 22.15 -6.91
N GLU A 111 5.10 23.32 -7.36
CA GLU A 111 5.67 24.60 -6.91
C GLU A 111 5.46 24.82 -5.41
N VAL A 112 4.26 24.52 -4.91
CA VAL A 112 3.95 24.59 -3.49
C VAL A 112 4.83 23.62 -2.69
N MET A 113 5.01 22.39 -3.17
CA MET A 113 5.90 21.41 -2.53
C MET A 113 7.35 21.91 -2.46
N LYS A 114 7.89 22.43 -3.58
CA LYS A 114 9.25 23.00 -3.61
C LYS A 114 9.40 24.14 -2.60
N PHE A 115 8.39 24.98 -2.45
CA PHE A 115 8.41 26.06 -1.47
C PHE A 115 8.40 25.54 -0.03
N ILE A 116 7.58 24.52 0.26
CA ILE A 116 7.53 23.89 1.59
C ILE A 116 8.88 23.25 1.91
N ASP A 117 9.44 22.47 0.98
CA ASP A 117 10.75 21.83 1.16
C ASP A 117 11.85 22.87 1.40
N TRP A 118 11.85 23.94 0.61
CA TRP A 118 12.78 25.06 0.79
C TRP A 118 12.64 25.71 2.18
N LYS A 119 11.41 25.89 2.67
CA LYS A 119 11.15 26.44 4.00
C LYS A 119 11.61 25.51 5.12
N CYS A 120 11.41 24.19 4.99
CA CYS A 120 11.87 23.21 5.98
C CYS A 120 13.40 23.20 6.08
N ILE A 121 14.11 23.22 4.95
CA ILE A 121 15.57 23.19 4.91
C ILE A 121 16.18 24.48 5.46
N ASN A 122 15.65 25.65 5.07
CA ASN A 122 16.23 26.94 5.44
C ASN A 122 15.67 27.54 6.75
N GLY A 123 14.54 27.02 7.23
CA GLY A 123 13.92 27.43 8.49
C GLY A 123 14.61 26.90 9.75
N GLN A 124 15.53 25.94 9.62
CA GLN A 124 16.32 25.40 10.74
C GLN A 124 17.66 26.13 10.98
N GLN A 125 17.98 27.16 10.18
CA GLN A 125 19.24 27.92 10.31
C GLN A 125 19.08 29.32 10.97
N ASN A 126 17.92 29.62 11.56
CA ASN A 126 17.68 30.87 12.30
C ASN A 126 17.20 30.58 13.72
#